data_AF-A0A937AW39-F1
#
_entry.id   AF-A0A937AW39-F1
#
_cell.length_a   1.000
_cell.length_b   1.000
_cell.length_c   1.000
_cell.angle_alpha   90.00
_cell.angle_beta   90.00
_cell.angle_gamma   90.00
#
_symmetry.space_group_name_H-M   'P 1'
#
loop_
_entity.id
_entity.type
_entity.pdbx_description
1 polymer ?
#
loop_
_entity_poly.entity_id
_entity_poly.type
_entity_poly.pdbx_seq_one_letter_code
_entity_poly.pdbx_strand_id
1 'polypeptide(L)' 'MTALKRIAGIVWILLGPLAVFFLIRTASLEIAAKPSADTWIQWGVFVLVFLPIAFGLSLFGYYAIQGEYDQED' A
#
# COMPACT_ATOMS: atom_id res chain seq x y z
N MET A 1 17.67 -9.97 -14.46
CA MET A 1 16.20 -9.86 -14.37
C MET A 1 15.51 -11.14 -14.84
N THR A 2 15.11 -12.05 -13.94
CA THR A 2 14.25 -13.19 -14.31
C THR A 2 12.79 -12.74 -14.44
N ALA A 3 11.98 -13.47 -15.23
CA ALA A 3 10.55 -13.18 -15.39
C ALA A 3 9.80 -13.12 -14.05
N LEU A 4 10.21 -13.94 -13.09
CA LEU A 4 9.66 -13.96 -11.73
C LEU A 4 9.87 -12.63 -10.98
N LYS A 5 11.08 -12.06 -11.04
CA LYS A 5 11.38 -10.78 -10.37
C LYS A 5 10.57 -9.62 -10.96
N ARG A 6 10.38 -9.61 -12.28
CA ARG A 6 9.56 -8.61 -12.97
C ARG A 6 8.08 -8.70 -12.58
N ILE A 7 7.53 -9.91 -12.49
CA ILE A 7 6.15 -10.12 -12.02
C ILE A 7 6.00 -9.65 -10.57
N ALA A 8 6.95 -9.99 -9.69
CA ALA A 8 6.92 -9.56 -8.30
C ALA A 8 6.92 -8.02 -8.19
N GLY A 9 7.77 -7.31 -8.95
CA GLY A 9 7.77 -5.84 -8.96
C GLY A 9 6.42 -5.24 -9.36
N ILE A 10 5.78 -5.77 -10.42
CA ILE A 10 4.45 -5.33 -10.86
C ILE A 10 3.40 -5.57 -9.76
N VAL A 11 3.44 -6.72 -9.09
CA VAL A 11 2.54 -7.05 -7.98
C VAL A 11 2.67 -6.01 -6.86
N TRP A 12 3.89 -5.63 -6.48
CA TRP A 12 4.11 -4.64 -5.41
C TRP A 12 3.65 -3.23 -5.79
N ILE A 13 3.84 -2.82 -7.05
CA ILE A 13 3.32 -1.53 -7.57
C ILE A 13 1.80 -1.48 -7.50
N LEU A 14 1.11 -2.59 -7.82
CA LEU A 14 -0.35 -2.62 -7.81
C LEU A 14 -0.93 -2.78 -6.39
N LEU A 15 -0.25 -3.53 -5.52
CA LEU A 15 -0.70 -3.75 -4.15
C LEU A 15 -0.74 -2.47 -3.31
N GLY A 16 0.20 -1.53 -3.52
CA GLY A 16 0.22 -0.26 -2.78
C GLY A 16 -1.05 0.58 -2.98
N PRO A 17 -1.39 1.01 -4.21
CA PRO A 17 -2.60 1.76 -4.50
C PRO A 17 -3.87 0.98 -4.14
N LEU A 18 -3.87 -0.34 -4.36
CA LEU A 18 -5.02 -1.18 -4.01
C LEU A 18 -5.26 -1.24 -2.49
N ALA A 19 -4.19 -1.33 -1.69
CA ALA A 19 -4.28 -1.28 -0.23
C ALA A 19 -4.83 0.07 0.24
N VAL A 20 -4.36 1.18 -0.31
CA VAL A 20 -4.89 2.53 0.01
C VAL A 20 -6.37 2.65 -0.35
N PHE A 21 -6.77 2.15 -1.53
CA PHE A 21 -8.17 2.14 -1.94
C PHE A 21 -9.06 1.39 -0.95
N PHE A 22 -8.69 0.16 -0.58
CA PHE A 22 -9.46 -0.62 0.39
C PHE A 22 -9.46 0.01 1.78
N LEU A 23 -8.35 0.63 2.20
CA LEU A 23 -8.26 1.31 3.48
C LEU A 23 -9.24 2.49 3.56
N ILE A 24 -9.23 3.37 2.55
CA ILE A 24 -10.14 4.53 2.50
C ILE A 24 -11.60 4.06 2.40
N ARG A 25 -11.87 3.05 1.56
CA ARG A 25 -13.21 2.47 1.43
C ARG A 25 -13.70 1.92 2.77
N THR A 26 -12.88 1.16 3.49
CA THR A 26 -13.28 0.57 4.77
C THR A 26 -13.42 1.65 5.85
N ALA A 27 -12.50 2.62 5.89
CA ALA A 27 -12.59 3.77 6.79
C ALA A 27 -13.91 4.53 6.63
N SER A 28 -14.29 4.85 5.39
CA SER A 28 -15.53 5.57 5.12
C SER A 28 -16.77 4.78 5.54
N LEU A 29 -16.79 3.46 5.29
CA LEU A 29 -17.91 2.59 5.69
C LEU A 29 -18.05 2.51 7.21
N GLU A 30 -16.95 2.35 7.93
CA GLU A 30 -16.96 2.20 9.39
C GLU A 30 -17.28 3.52 10.10
N ILE A 31 -16.74 4.64 9.62
CA ILE A 31 -17.11 5.98 10.12
C ILE A 31 -18.60 6.25 9.89
N ALA A 32 -19.15 5.86 8.73
CA ALA A 32 -20.58 6.02 8.45
C ALA A 32 -21.45 5.11 9.33
N ALA A 33 -20.99 3.89 9.63
CA ALA A 33 -21.70 2.94 10.48
C ALA A 33 -21.72 3.36 11.96
N LYS A 34 -20.62 3.95 12.46
CA LYS A 34 -20.47 4.42 13.85
C LYS A 34 -19.76 5.77 13.88
N PRO A 35 -20.49 6.89 13.72
CA PRO A 35 -19.89 8.22 13.71
C PRO A 35 -19.58 8.72 15.13
N SER A 36 -18.65 8.06 15.84
CA SER A 36 -18.16 8.46 17.17
C SER A 36 -16.69 8.89 17.11
N ALA A 37 -16.28 9.83 17.97
CA ALA A 37 -14.91 10.38 17.98
C ALA A 37 -13.82 9.28 17.97
N ASP A 38 -14.04 8.18 18.69
CA ASP A 38 -13.14 7.02 18.72
C ASP A 38 -12.93 6.42 17.32
N THR A 39 -14.01 6.24 16.54
CA THR A 39 -13.97 5.69 15.18
C THR A 39 -13.25 6.64 14.22
N TRP A 40 -13.46 7.96 14.35
CA TRP A 40 -12.75 8.95 13.54
C TRP A 40 -11.25 8.94 13.81
N ILE A 41 -10.86 8.90 15.09
CA ILE A 41 -9.45 8.87 15.50
C ILE A 41 -8.80 7.56 15.04
N GLN A 42 -9.44 6.41 15.27
CA GLN A 42 -8.91 5.11 14.88
C GLN A 42 -8.62 5.04 13.37
N TRP A 43 -9.60 5.38 12.53
CA TRP A 43 -9.43 5.31 11.09
C TRP A 43 -8.52 6.41 10.54
N GLY A 44 -8.53 7.60 11.15
CA GLY A 44 -7.58 8.67 10.83
C GLY A 44 -6.13 8.25 11.04
N VAL A 45 -5.83 7.60 12.19
CA VAL A 45 -4.50 7.07 12.49
C VAL A 45 -4.11 5.96 11.50
N PHE A 46 -5.02 5.04 11.17
CA PHE A 46 -4.73 4.01 10.17
C PHE A 46 -4.39 4.61 8.82
N VAL A 47 -5.20 5.54 8.30
CA VAL A 47 -4.91 6.21 7.03
C VAL A 47 -3.55 6.90 7.06
N LEU A 48 -3.24 7.64 8.13
CA LEU A 48 -1.99 8.37 8.29
C LEU A 48 -0.75 7.45 8.29
N VAL A 49 -0.80 6.31 9.00
CA VAL A 49 0.33 5.39 9.10
C VAL A 49 0.48 4.52 7.86
N PHE A 50 -0.62 4.06 7.26
CA PHE A 50 -0.55 3.13 6.13
C PHE A 50 -0.29 3.81 4.78
N LEU A 51 -0.60 5.10 4.63
CA LEU A 51 -0.26 5.87 3.41
C LEU A 51 1.23 5.83 3.05
N PRO A 52 2.18 6.21 3.94
CA PRO A 52 3.60 6.16 3.61
C PRO A 52 4.11 4.73 3.42
N ILE A 53 3.52 3.73 4.11
CA ILE A 53 3.89 2.33 3.93
C ILE A 53 3.49 1.83 2.53
N ALA A 54 2.26 2.11 2.11
CA ALA A 54 1.78 1.73 0.78
C ALA A 54 2.53 2.46 -0.34
N PHE A 55 2.91 3.72 -0.11
CA PHE A 55 3.79 4.46 -1.00
C PHE A 55 5.17 3.79 -1.10
N GLY A 56 5.79 3.45 0.04
CA GLY A 56 7.05 2.72 0.08
C GLY A 56 6.98 1.37 -0.63
N LEU A 57 5.87 0.64 -0.50
CA LEU A 57 5.64 -0.63 -1.20
C LEU A 57 5.56 -0.46 -2.72
N SER A 58 4.88 0.60 -3.16
CA SER A 58 4.78 0.93 -4.59
C SER A 58 6.15 1.31 -5.16
N LEU A 59 6.91 2.11 -4.40
CA LEU A 59 8.26 2.54 -4.76
C LEU A 59 9.23 1.35 -4.79
N PHE A 60 9.11 0.43 -3.83
CA PHE A 60 9.85 -0.84 -3.83
C PHE A 60 9.56 -1.65 -5.10
N GLY A 61 8.28 -1.83 -5.46
CA GLY A 61 7.93 -2.52 -6.70
C GLY A 61 8.49 -1.85 -7.94
N TYR A 62 8.49 -0.51 -7.97
CA TYR A 62 9.06 0.28 -9.06
C TYR A 62 10.58 0.06 -9.21
N TYR A 63 11.35 0.17 -8.13
CA TYR A 63 12.79 -0.10 -8.16
C TYR A 63 13.12 -1.56 -8.46
N ALA A 64 12.25 -2.49 -8.06
CA ALA A 64 12.39 -3.90 -8.43
C ALA A 64 12.25 -4.16 -9.93
N ILE A 65 11.40 -3.41 -10.63
CA ILE A 65 11.29 -3.51 -12.09
C ILE A 65 12.50 -2.86 -12.79
N GLN A 66 13.07 -1.80 -12.22
CA GLN A 66 14.27 -1.15 -12.76
C GLN A 66 15.53 -2.01 -12.62
N GLY A 67 15.49 -3.02 -11.75
CA GLY A 67 16.61 -3.91 -11.52
C GLY A 67 17.62 -3.42 -10.49
N GLU A 68 17.24 -2.42 -9.69
CA GLU A 68 18.04 -1.95 -8.55
C GLU A 68 18.27 -3.04 -7.47
N TYR A 69 17.44 -4.10 -7.47
CA TYR A 69 17.60 -5.28 -6.59
C TYR A 69 18.18 -6.51 -7.31
N ASP A 70 18.65 -6.37 -8.56
CA ASP A 70 19.48 -7.39 -9.19
C ASP A 70 20.92 -7.22 -8.69
N GLN A 71 21.16 -7.66 -7.46
CA GLN A 71 22.52 -7.98 -7.03
C GLN A 71 22.82 -9.40 -7.52
N GLU A 72 23.89 -9.52 -8.31
CA GLU A 72 24.54 -10.79 -8.66
C GLU A 72 25.36 -11.23 -7.45
N ASP A 73 24.90 -12.27 -6.77
CA ASP A 73 25.79 -13.33 -6.30
C ASP A 73 25.82 -14.43 -7.36
#